data_AF-A0AA51GX40-F1
#
_entry.id   AF-A0AA51GX40-F1
#
_cell.length_a   1.000
_cell.length_b   1.000
_cell.length_c   1.000
_cell.angle_alpha   90.00
_cell.angle_beta   90.00
_cell.angle_gamma   90.00
#
_symmetry.space_group_name_H-M   'P 1'
#
loop_
_entity.id
_entity.type
_entity.pdbx_description
1 polymer ?
#
loop_
_entity_poly.entity_id
_entity_poly.type
_entity_poly.pdbx_seq_one_letter_code
_entity_poly.pdbx_strand_id
1 'polypeptide(L)'
;MERKTISAHEINKYTYCPYQWYYERLYGRKELRRLYQERNEALSLADSMSANFAKGLEFHQKNYTNLRLQNLFWKVSILLIFIAIVVGYYLIRNGASF
;
A
#
# COMPACT_ATOMS: atom_id res chain seq x y z
N MET A 1 22.19 -10.62 13.01
CA MET A 1 21.64 -11.92 12.60
C MET A 1 21.58 -11.95 11.08
N GLU A 2 22.36 -12.81 10.45
CA GLU A 2 22.37 -12.96 8.99
C GLU A 2 21.01 -13.48 8.51
N ARG A 3 20.35 -12.75 7.61
CA ARG A 3 19.08 -13.21 7.03
C ARG A 3 19.34 -14.31 6.01
N LYS A 4 18.90 -15.53 6.30
CA LYS A 4 19.02 -16.67 5.39
C LYS A 4 18.03 -16.63 4.22
N THR A 5 16.92 -15.92 4.37
CA THR A 5 15.87 -15.83 3.34
C THR A 5 16.06 -14.61 2.43
N ILE A 6 15.80 -14.79 1.14
CA ILE A 6 15.80 -13.72 0.14
C ILE A 6 14.34 -13.42 -0.21
N SER A 7 13.94 -12.15 -0.08
CA SER A 7 12.60 -11.68 -0.45
C SER A 7 12.51 -11.31 -1.94
N ALA A 8 11.30 -11.31 -2.52
CA ALA A 8 11.08 -10.84 -3.90
C ALA A 8 11.57 -9.38 -4.10
N HIS A 9 11.45 -8.54 -3.07
CA HIS A 9 12.00 -7.19 -3.05
C HIS A 9 13.52 -7.15 -3.18
N GLU A 10 14.22 -8.09 -2.53
CA GLU A 10 15.67 -8.22 -2.66
C GLU A 10 16.08 -8.67 -4.06
N ILE A 11 15.34 -9.59 -4.67
CA ILE A 11 15.58 -10.02 -6.06
C ILE A 11 15.41 -8.82 -7.00
N ASN A 12 14.29 -8.09 -6.88
CA ASN A 12 14.05 -6.89 -7.69
C ASN A 12 15.16 -5.84 -7.52
N LYS A 13 15.63 -5.66 -6.29
CA LYS A 13 16.72 -4.74 -5.98
C LYS A 13 18.06 -5.19 -6.56
N TYR A 14 18.37 -6.48 -6.45
CA TYR A 14 19.59 -7.05 -7.03
C TYR A 14 19.59 -6.89 -8.55
N THR A 15 18.48 -7.22 -9.21
CA THR A 15 18.30 -7.05 -10.66
C THR A 15 18.44 -5.59 -11.08
N TYR A 16 17.96 -4.64 -10.27
CA TYR A 16 18.08 -3.21 -10.56
C TYR A 16 19.50 -2.67 -10.30
N CYS A 17 20.06 -2.95 -9.12
CA CYS A 17 21.39 -2.51 -8.70
C CYS A 17 22.01 -3.50 -7.70
N PRO A 18 22.91 -4.39 -8.18
CA PRO A 18 23.59 -5.37 -7.33
C PRO A 18 24.36 -4.75 -6.16
N TYR A 19 25.00 -3.60 -6.39
CA TYR A 19 25.76 -2.89 -5.34
C TYR A 19 24.86 -2.39 -4.22
N GLN A 20 23.70 -1.82 -4.55
CA GLN A 20 22.75 -1.36 -3.54
C GLN A 20 22.24 -2.54 -2.70
N TRP A 21 21.93 -3.67 -3.35
CA TRP A 21 21.54 -4.89 -2.65
C TRP A 21 22.65 -5.39 -1.71
N TYR A 22 23.89 -5.46 -2.19
CA TYR A 22 25.04 -5.91 -1.41
C TYR A 22 25.26 -5.07 -0.15
N TYR A 23 25.31 -3.74 -0.29
CA TYR A 23 25.54 -2.84 0.84
C TYR A 23 24.37 -2.82 1.83
N GLU A 24 23.13 -2.97 1.36
CA GLU A 24 21.99 -3.11 2.25
C GLU A 24 22.04 -4.40 3.08
N ARG A 25 22.62 -5.46 2.54
CA ARG A 25 22.80 -6.74 3.24
C ARG A 25 23.97 -6.69 4.22
N LEU A 26 25.05 -5.99 3.87
CA LEU A 26 26.24 -5.81 4.69
C LEU A 26 25.99 -4.89 5.89
N TYR A 27 25.45 -3.69 5.66
CA TYR A 27 25.32 -2.64 6.69
C TYR A 27 23.91 -2.52 7.25
N GLY A 28 22.90 -2.93 6.48
CA GLY A 28 21.49 -2.71 6.82
C GLY A 28 20.99 -1.33 6.40
N ARG A 29 19.67 -1.24 6.15
CA ARG A 29 19.02 -0.01 5.69
C ARG A 29 19.11 1.16 6.67
N LYS A 30 19.11 0.88 7.99
CA LYS A 30 19.19 1.94 9.02
C LYS A 30 20.54 2.64 8.97
N GLU A 31 21.61 1.87 8.83
CA GLU A 31 22.97 2.39 8.79
C GLU A 31 23.24 3.16 7.50
N LEU A 32 22.82 2.62 6.36
CA LEU A 32 22.92 3.34 5.08
C LEU A 32 22.13 4.65 5.10
N ARG A 33 20.98 4.69 5.79
CA ARG A 33 20.20 5.92 5.94
C ARG A 33 20.92 6.95 6.80
N ARG A 34 21.59 6.52 7.86
CA ARG A 34 22.44 7.38 8.70
C ARG A 34 23.58 7.98 7.87
N LEU A 35 24.35 7.15 7.18
CA LEU A 35 25.45 7.59 6.31
C LEU A 35 24.98 8.55 5.21
N TYR A 36 23.79 8.30 4.63
CA TYR A 36 23.19 9.20 3.66
C TYR A 36 22.85 10.58 4.25
N GLN A 37 22.32 10.62 5.48
CA GLN A 37 22.04 11.87 6.19
C GLN A 37 23.32 12.62 6.54
N GLU A 38 24.32 11.95 7.12
CA GLU A 38 25.63 12.53 7.43
C GLU A 38 26.29 13.16 6.19
N ARG A 39 26.25 12.46 5.05
CA ARG A 39 26.75 12.96 3.77
C ARG A 39 25.96 14.16 3.25
N ASN A 40 24.64 14.17 3.40
CA ASN A 40 23.82 15.29 2.97
C ASN A 40 24.03 16.52 3.85
N GLU A 41 24.18 16.34 5.16
CA GLU A 41 24.50 17.42 6.10
C GLU A 41 25.88 18.02 5.79
N ALA A 42 26.90 17.17 5.59
CA ALA A 42 28.25 17.63 5.25
C ALA A 42 28.33 18.40 3.92
N LEU A 43 27.42 18.11 2.98
CA LEU A 43 27.37 18.75 1.66
C LEU A 43 26.24 19.79 1.54
N SER A 44 25.52 20.10 2.61
CA SER A 44 24.36 21.00 2.62
C SER A 44 23.30 20.65 1.55
N LEU A 45 23.06 19.35 1.35
CA LEU A 45 22.11 18.84 0.36
C LEU A 45 20.73 18.60 0.99
N ALA A 46 19.67 18.97 0.27
CA ALA A 46 18.31 18.65 0.66
C ALA A 46 18.01 17.15 0.51
N ASP A 47 17.26 16.59 1.45
CA ASP A 47 16.83 15.19 1.44
C ASP A 47 15.59 14.98 0.53
N SER A 48 15.79 15.14 -0.78
CA SER A 48 14.75 14.97 -1.79
C SER A 48 14.25 13.52 -1.91
N MET A 49 15.10 12.55 -1.56
CA MET A 49 14.75 11.12 -1.61
C MET A 49 13.61 10.77 -0.65
N SER A 50 13.68 11.27 0.59
CA SER A 50 12.63 11.01 1.58
C SER A 50 11.32 11.70 1.23
N ALA A 51 11.39 12.93 0.72
CA ALA A 51 10.22 13.67 0.24
C ALA A 51 9.50 12.92 -0.89
N ASN A 52 10.25 12.40 -1.87
CA ASN A 52 9.67 11.61 -2.96
C ASN A 52 9.07 10.29 -2.47
N PHE A 53 9.74 9.61 -1.53
CA PHE A 53 9.22 8.39 -0.93
C PHE A 53 7.91 8.64 -0.16
N ALA A 54 7.87 9.70 0.66
CA ALA A 54 6.67 10.08 1.41
C ALA A 54 5.49 10.38 0.47
N LYS A 55 5.75 11.13 -0.62
CA LYS A 55 4.75 11.40 -1.66
C LYS A 55 4.22 10.12 -2.33
N GLY A 56 5.11 9.17 -2.61
CA GLY A 56 4.73 7.87 -3.15
C GLY A 56 3.86 7.07 -2.17
N LEU A 57 4.20 7.09 -0.88
CA LEU A 57 3.43 6.41 0.16
C LEU A 57 2.02 7.02 0.30
N GLU A 58 1.92 8.35 0.31
CA GLU A 58 0.65 9.07 0.36
C GLU A 58 -0.25 8.73 -0.83
N PHE A 59 0.32 8.68 -2.04
CA PHE A 59 -0.40 8.27 -3.25
C PHE A 59 -0.98 6.86 -3.11
N HIS A 60 -0.15 5.90 -2.66
CA HIS A 60 -0.63 4.54 -2.45
C HIS A 60 -1.69 4.46 -1.37
N GLN A 61 -1.51 5.17 -0.24
CA GLN A 61 -2.48 5.20 0.85
C GLN A 61 -3.83 5.73 0.37
N LYS A 62 -3.85 6.84 -0.37
CA LYS A 62 -5.08 7.42 -0.95
C LYS A 62 -5.76 6.45 -1.91
N ASN A 63 -4.98 5.75 -2.74
CA ASN A 63 -5.54 4.76 -3.65
C ASN A 63 -6.15 3.57 -2.91
N TYR A 64 -5.47 3.05 -1.88
CA TYR A 64 -6.00 1.98 -1.04
C TYR A 64 -7.27 2.40 -0.29
N THR A 65 -7.34 3.63 0.23
CA THR A 65 -8.57 4.13 0.88
C THR A 65 -9.72 4.23 -0.10
N ASN A 66 -9.47 4.70 -1.32
CA ASN A 66 -10.50 4.79 -2.36
C ASN A 66 -11.02 3.41 -2.77
N LEU A 67 -10.13 2.44 -2.99
CA LEU A 67 -10.50 1.06 -3.30
C LEU A 67 -11.30 0.44 -2.14
N ARG A 68 -10.92 0.73 -0.89
CA ARG A 68 -11.66 0.26 0.29
C ARG A 68 -13.07 0.86 0.36
N LEU A 69 -13.22 2.15 0.05
CA LEU A 69 -14.52 2.82 -0.01
C LEU A 69 -15.39 2.28 -1.15
N GLN A 70 -14.82 2.08 -2.34
CA GLN A 70 -15.52 1.47 -3.47
C GLN A 70 -16.01 0.06 -3.13
N ASN A 71 -15.16 -0.75 -2.49
CA ASN A 71 -15.54 -2.08 -2.03
C ASN A 71 -16.63 -2.04 -0.96
N LEU A 72 -16.60 -1.07 -0.05
CA LEU A 72 -17.65 -0.89 0.94
C LEU A 72 -18.97 -0.51 0.28
N PHE A 73 -18.94 0.47 -0.64
CA PHE A 73 -20.11 0.89 -1.40
C PHE A 73 -20.74 -0.29 -2.14
N TRP A 74 -19.94 -1.06 -2.88
CA TRP A 74 -20.40 -2.27 -3.57
C TRP A 74 -21.07 -3.28 -2.63
N LYS A 75 -20.46 -3.55 -1.47
CA LYS A 75 -21.05 -4.46 -0.46
C LYS A 75 -22.39 -3.94 0.07
N VAL A 76 -22.48 -2.64 0.36
CA VAL A 76 -23.72 -2.01 0.82
C VAL A 76 -24.79 -2.05 -0.26
N SER A 77 -24.45 -1.73 -1.52
CA SER A 77 -25.39 -1.80 -2.64
C SER A 77 -25.94 -3.22 -2.83
N ILE A 78 -25.09 -4.25 -2.79
CA ILE A 78 -25.53 -5.66 -2.89
C ILE A 78 -26.48 -6.01 -1.72
N LEU A 79 -26.15 -5.58 -0.51
CA LEU A 79 -27.01 -5.81 0.67
C LEU A 79 -28.38 -5.14 0.51
N LEU A 80 -28.42 -3.89 0.05
CA LEU A 80 -29.67 -3.16 -0.18
C LEU A 80 -30.52 -3.81 -1.26
N ILE A 81 -29.91 -4.27 -2.36
CA ILE A 81 -30.60 -5.02 -3.42
C ILE A 81 -31.20 -6.31 -2.85
N PHE A 82 -30.42 -7.05 -2.05
CA PHE A 82 -30.91 -8.27 -1.40
C PHE A 82 -32.12 -8.00 -0.49
N ILE A 83 -32.05 -6.95 0.34
CA ILE A 83 -33.18 -6.53 1.19
C ILE A 83 -34.40 -6.15 0.34
N ALA A 84 -34.22 -5.38 -0.74
CA ALA A 84 -35.30 -4.99 -1.62
C ALA A 84 -35.99 -6.21 -2.28
N ILE A 85 -35.21 -7.21 -2.70
CA ILE A 85 -35.74 -8.47 -3.25
C ILE A 85 -36.57 -9.20 -2.20
N VAL A 86 -36.05 -9.34 -0.97
CA VAL A 86 -36.76 -10.01 0.12
C VAL A 86 -38.06 -9.29 0.46
N VAL A 87 -38.02 -7.97 0.63
CA VAL A 87 -39.21 -7.14 0.93
C VAL A 87 -40.22 -7.25 -0.21
N GLY A 88 -39.79 -7.10 -1.47
CA GLY A 88 -40.66 -7.24 -2.63
C GLY A 88 -41.35 -8.61 -2.70
N TYR A 89 -40.61 -9.69 -2.40
CA TYR A 89 -41.16 -11.04 -2.33
C TYR A 89 -42.26 -11.16 -1.25
N TYR A 90 -42.03 -10.62 -0.05
CA TYR A 90 -43.03 -10.66 1.02
C TYR A 90 -44.27 -9.81 0.71
N LEU A 91 -44.11 -8.64 0.07
CA LEU A 91 -45.23 -7.78 -0.33
C LEU A 91 -46.12 -8.45 -1.38
N ILE A 92 -45.52 -9.08 -2.40
CA ILE A 92 -46.26 -9.84 -3.42
C ILE A 92 -46.97 -11.04 -2.80
N ARG A 93 -46.29 -11.76 -1.90
CA ARG A 93 -46.85 -12.93 -1.22
C ARG A 93 -48.01 -12.59 -0.27
N ASN A 94 -47.95 -11.45 0.42
CA ASN A 94 -48.97 -11.02 1.38
C ASN A 94 -50.16 -10.31 0.73
N GLY A 95 -50.26 -10.30 -0.60
CA GLY A 95 -51.45 -9.83 -1.30
C GLY A 95 -51.62 -8.31 -1.29
N ALA A 96 -50.53 -7.54 -1.29
CA ALA A 96 -50.61 -6.12 -1.64
C ALA A 96 -50.95 -6.00 -3.14
N SER A 97 -52.26 -6.03 -3.44
CA SER A 97 -52.79 -5.59 -4.72
C SER A 97 -52.44 -4.11 -4.89
N PHE A 98 -51.63 -3.79 -5.89
CA PHE A 98 -51.52 -2.44 -6.43
C PHE A 98 -52.87 -2.00 -7.01
#